data_AF-A0A7S2YMB4-F1
#
_entry.id   AF-A0A7S2YMB4-F1
#
_cell.length_a   1.000
_cell.length_b   1.000
_cell.length_c   1.000
_cell.angle_alpha   90.00
_cell.angle_beta   90.00
_cell.angle_gamma   90.00
#
_symmetry.space_group_name_H-M   'P 1'
#
loop_
_entity.id
_entity.type
_entity.pdbx_description
1 polymer ?
#
loop_
_entity_poly.entity_id
_entity_poly.type
_entity_poly.pdbx_seq_one_letter_code
_entity_poly.pdbx_strand_id
1 'polypeptide(L)'
;QLCQIVETPYNIYFDQALNCVRVLTRILPFLLEKGDLGEADENVEQLCWGTGSGMPEDEKIGLMIGGATSGEDGDGAPKERQLKVKSDVPEEQEPLALLVVHAAMHMLFLPQFTCDYYEDASLKGDAASNNNSAARQRVETKEEKDLKAEAGLKLKRVEWGVSLVPTPTSIVWAPGAGVTASEMGFDASTRKYDKNRIEVLRLLLSACCDPLFAPADEYNPLASRWLAVATAADAPNGICLFYSLLNTILTYDPRAMTASAGFSEGAHVKLVELSAQVLCILLDCGLPGRPDPVIDQTGLPCVEFETASKGGFNLFRTLLARIDS
;
A
#
# COMPACT_ATOMS: atom_id res chain seq x y z
N GLN A 1 -2.81 11.17 -9.09
CA GLN A 1 -4.03 11.22 -8.24
C GLN A 1 -3.96 10.22 -7.09
N LEU A 2 -3.72 8.91 -7.32
CA LEU A 2 -3.57 7.97 -6.20
C LEU A 2 -2.37 8.29 -5.29
N CYS A 3 -1.20 8.61 -5.84
CA CYS A 3 -0.05 9.02 -5.01
C CYS A 3 -0.38 10.28 -4.20
N GLN A 4 -1.01 11.27 -4.82
CA GLN A 4 -1.43 12.51 -4.15
C GLN A 4 -2.40 12.26 -2.98
N ILE A 5 -3.34 11.31 -3.09
CA ILE A 5 -4.27 11.03 -1.99
C ILE A 5 -3.60 10.26 -0.86
N VAL A 6 -2.59 9.46 -1.17
CA VAL A 6 -1.75 8.79 -0.18
C VAL A 6 -0.89 9.81 0.57
N GLU A 7 -0.28 10.76 -0.15
CA GLU A 7 0.54 11.83 0.42
C GLU A 7 -0.29 12.84 1.22
N THR A 8 -1.47 13.19 0.70
CA THR A 8 -2.35 14.20 1.26
C THR A 8 -3.79 13.70 1.32
N PRO A 9 -4.14 12.88 2.33
CA PRO A 9 -5.45 12.27 2.44
C PRO A 9 -6.51 13.28 2.87
N TYR A 10 -7.08 13.98 1.90
CA TYR A 10 -8.28 14.78 2.10
C TYR A 10 -9.52 14.00 1.73
N ASN A 11 -10.43 13.83 2.69
CA ASN A 11 -11.66 13.03 2.54
C ASN A 11 -12.49 13.39 1.30
N ILE A 12 -12.47 14.66 0.89
CA ILE A 12 -13.22 15.15 -0.28
C ILE A 12 -12.79 14.47 -1.59
N TYR A 13 -11.61 13.86 -1.65
CA TYR A 13 -11.09 13.18 -2.84
C TYR A 13 -11.24 11.65 -2.77
N PHE A 14 -11.79 11.06 -1.71
CA PHE A 14 -11.90 9.60 -1.59
C PHE A 14 -12.76 8.97 -2.68
N ASP A 15 -13.87 9.61 -3.06
CA ASP A 15 -14.72 9.12 -4.16
C ASP A 15 -13.98 9.17 -5.51
N GLN A 16 -13.19 10.23 -5.73
CA GLN A 16 -12.35 10.36 -6.92
C GLN A 16 -11.27 9.27 -6.94
N ALA A 17 -10.61 9.00 -5.82
CA ALA A 17 -9.63 7.93 -5.74
C ALA A 17 -10.25 6.55 -5.99
N LEU A 18 -11.45 6.28 -5.47
CA LEU A 18 -12.18 5.04 -5.80
C LEU A 18 -12.48 4.92 -7.29
N ASN A 19 -12.77 6.02 -7.97
CA ASN A 19 -12.95 6.00 -9.42
C ASN A 19 -11.63 5.66 -10.14
N CYS A 20 -10.50 6.24 -9.72
CA CYS A 20 -9.18 5.87 -10.24
C CYS A 20 -8.86 4.39 -10.00
N VAL A 21 -9.08 3.90 -8.78
CA VAL A 21 -8.90 2.48 -8.41
C VAL A 21 -9.70 1.58 -9.34
N ARG A 22 -10.98 1.90 -9.55
CA ARG A 22 -11.89 1.15 -10.43
C ARG A 22 -11.46 1.16 -11.89
N VAL A 23 -11.00 2.29 -12.39
CA VAL A 23 -10.53 2.42 -13.78
C VAL A 23 -9.26 1.61 -13.97
N LEU A 24 -8.27 1.77 -13.08
CA LEU A 24 -7.01 1.01 -13.15
C LEU A 24 -7.23 -0.50 -13.01
N THR A 25 -8.12 -0.94 -12.11
CA THR A 25 -8.50 -2.35 -11.95
C THR A 25 -8.99 -2.96 -13.26
N ARG A 26 -9.68 -2.17 -14.11
CA ARG A 26 -10.19 -2.63 -15.40
C ARG A 26 -9.15 -2.56 -16.50
N ILE A 27 -8.25 -1.58 -16.48
CA ILE A 27 -7.28 -1.35 -17.56
C ILE A 27 -6.06 -2.25 -17.41
N LEU A 28 -5.56 -2.47 -16.18
CA LEU A 28 -4.32 -3.22 -15.94
C LEU A 28 -4.30 -4.62 -16.58
N PRO A 29 -5.35 -5.44 -16.48
CA PRO A 29 -5.33 -6.76 -17.14
C PRO A 29 -5.11 -6.68 -18.65
N PHE A 30 -5.66 -5.66 -19.33
CA PHE A 30 -5.44 -5.48 -20.77
C PHE A 30 -4.04 -4.94 -21.10
N LEU A 31 -3.44 -4.14 -20.21
CA LEU A 31 -2.07 -3.68 -20.38
C LEU A 31 -1.06 -4.83 -20.19
N LEU A 32 -1.35 -5.74 -19.25
CA LEU A 32 -0.46 -6.85 -18.89
C LEU A 32 -0.70 -8.10 -19.74
N GLU A 33 -1.76 -8.13 -20.55
CA GLU A 33 -2.03 -9.19 -21.52
C GLU A 33 -0.88 -9.27 -22.53
N LYS A 34 -0.27 -10.44 -22.63
CA LYS A 34 0.77 -10.72 -23.62
C LYS A 34 0.11 -10.96 -24.98
N GLY A 35 0.69 -10.41 -26.04
CA GLY A 35 0.19 -10.62 -27.40
C GLY A 35 0.30 -12.08 -27.85
N ASP A 36 -0.13 -12.39 -29.09
CA ASP A 36 -0.15 -13.76 -29.66
C ASP A 36 1.21 -14.51 -29.59
N LEU A 37 2.32 -13.77 -29.43
CA LEU A 37 3.68 -14.30 -29.35
C LEU A 37 4.19 -14.46 -27.90
N GLY A 38 3.41 -14.12 -26.88
CA GLY A 38 3.80 -14.22 -25.47
C GLY A 38 4.77 -13.14 -24.99
N GLU A 39 5.12 -12.17 -25.84
CA GLU A 39 5.99 -11.04 -25.51
C GLU A 39 5.17 -9.85 -24.97
N ALA A 40 5.78 -9.09 -24.05
CA ALA A 40 5.20 -7.85 -23.54
C ALA A 40 5.35 -6.74 -24.60
N ASP A 41 4.35 -5.86 -24.72
CA ASP A 41 4.44 -4.69 -25.58
C ASP A 41 5.52 -3.74 -25.05
N GLU A 42 6.52 -3.42 -25.88
CA GLU A 42 7.64 -2.54 -25.51
C GLU A 42 7.18 -1.16 -25.01
N ASN A 43 6.09 -0.62 -25.57
CA ASN A 43 5.54 0.66 -25.13
C ASN A 43 4.91 0.55 -23.75
N VAL A 44 4.28 -0.58 -23.44
CA VAL A 44 3.73 -0.84 -22.10
C VAL A 44 4.87 -1.04 -21.10
N GLU A 45 5.90 -1.79 -21.46
CA GLU A 45 7.09 -1.97 -20.60
C GLU A 45 7.74 -0.61 -20.31
N GLN A 46 7.90 0.25 -21.33
CA GLN A 46 8.43 1.60 -21.15
C GLN A 46 7.50 2.50 -20.33
N LEU A 47 6.18 2.41 -20.51
CA LEU A 47 5.19 3.17 -19.73
C LEU A 47 5.21 2.77 -18.25
N CYS A 48 5.27 1.47 -17.97
CA CYS A 48 5.17 0.93 -16.62
C CYS A 48 6.50 1.02 -15.86
N TRP A 49 7.62 0.73 -16.53
CA TRP A 49 8.91 0.55 -15.90
C TRP A 49 9.98 1.57 -16.32
N GLY A 50 9.69 2.42 -17.30
CA GLY A 50 10.60 3.46 -17.75
C GLY A 50 10.80 4.54 -16.69
N THR A 51 12.05 4.76 -16.29
CA THR A 51 12.46 5.92 -15.50
C THR A 51 12.90 7.00 -16.49
N GLY A 52 12.28 8.19 -16.48
CA GLY A 52 12.38 9.28 -17.47
C GLY A 52 13.77 9.90 -17.75
N SER A 53 14.85 9.15 -17.51
CA SER A 53 16.26 9.41 -17.81
C SER A 53 16.62 9.58 -19.30
N GLY A 54 15.64 9.52 -20.22
CA GLY A 54 15.86 9.69 -21.66
C GLY A 54 14.74 10.34 -22.47
N MET A 55 13.66 10.84 -21.85
CA MET A 55 12.56 11.47 -22.60
C MET A 55 12.81 12.97 -22.86
N PRO A 56 12.53 13.48 -24.08
CA PRO A 56 12.49 14.91 -24.38
C PRO A 56 11.58 15.67 -23.41
N GLU A 57 11.91 16.94 -23.10
CA GLU A 57 11.15 17.74 -22.13
C GLU A 57 9.66 17.87 -22.47
N ASP A 58 9.29 17.79 -23.76
CA ASP A 58 7.90 17.85 -24.23
C ASP A 58 7.06 16.62 -23.85
N GLU A 59 7.67 15.44 -23.70
CA GLU A 59 6.99 14.22 -23.25
C GLU A 59 6.93 14.12 -21.72
N LYS A 60 7.91 14.71 -21.01
CA LYS A 60 7.85 14.88 -19.55
C LYS A 60 6.67 15.75 -19.13
N ILE A 61 6.33 16.76 -19.94
CA ILE A 61 5.17 17.61 -19.73
C ILE A 61 3.87 16.80 -19.82
N GLY A 62 3.76 15.83 -20.73
CA GLY A 62 2.59 14.93 -20.83
C GLY A 62 2.33 14.11 -19.56
N LEU A 63 3.38 13.72 -18.83
CA LEU A 63 3.29 13.03 -17.54
C LEU A 63 2.92 13.98 -16.37
N MET A 64 3.22 15.28 -16.50
CA MET A 64 2.96 16.30 -15.49
C MET A 64 1.56 16.97 -15.61
N ILE A 65 0.92 17.00 -16.78
CA ILE A 65 -0.41 17.62 -17.01
C ILE A 65 -1.57 16.71 -16.52
N GLY A 66 -1.43 16.09 -15.35
CA GLY A 66 -2.55 15.52 -14.58
C GLY A 66 -3.00 16.42 -13.43
N GLY A 67 -2.21 17.46 -13.12
CA GLY A 67 -2.52 18.50 -12.14
C GLY A 67 -3.10 19.72 -12.86
N ALA A 68 -4.33 20.08 -12.51
CA ALA A 68 -5.09 21.15 -13.15
C ALA A 68 -4.33 22.47 -13.26
N THR A 69 -4.25 23.03 -14.46
CA THR A 69 -4.19 24.48 -14.68
C THR A 69 -5.29 24.86 -15.65
N SER A 70 -6.41 25.32 -15.09
CA SER A 70 -7.38 26.14 -15.80
C SER A 70 -6.66 27.40 -16.29
N GLY A 71 -6.56 27.55 -17.61
CA GLY A 71 -6.05 28.77 -18.23
C GLY A 71 -7.10 29.87 -18.19
N GLU A 72 -6.73 31.00 -17.61
CA GLU A 72 -7.30 32.30 -17.96
C GLU A 72 -6.12 33.26 -18.15
N ASP A 73 -5.97 33.76 -19.38
CA ASP A 73 -5.04 34.81 -19.79
C ASP A 73 -5.50 36.17 -19.26
N GLY A 74 -4.57 36.98 -18.73
CA GLY A 74 -4.87 38.34 -18.27
C GLY A 74 -3.68 39.12 -17.69
N ASP A 75 -2.72 39.45 -18.55
CA ASP A 75 -1.80 40.61 -18.62
C ASP A 75 -1.49 41.50 -17.38
N GLY A 76 -0.18 41.78 -17.15
CA GLY A 76 0.27 43.05 -16.53
C GLY A 76 1.37 43.05 -15.44
N ALA A 77 2.65 43.22 -15.86
CA ALA A 77 3.75 43.96 -15.18
C ALA A 77 4.52 43.35 -13.96
N PRO A 78 5.80 43.79 -13.69
CA PRO A 78 6.87 42.85 -13.34
C PRO A 78 7.59 43.02 -11.97
N LYS A 79 8.40 41.98 -11.66
CA LYS A 79 9.59 41.87 -10.76
C LYS A 79 9.37 41.72 -9.25
N GLU A 80 9.80 40.56 -8.74
CA GLU A 80 10.80 40.46 -7.68
C GLU A 80 11.62 39.16 -7.83
N ARG A 81 12.95 39.29 -7.91
CA ARG A 81 13.89 38.17 -7.99
C ARG A 81 14.11 37.62 -6.58
N GLN A 82 13.52 36.47 -6.25
CA GLN A 82 14.03 35.62 -5.19
C GLN A 82 14.90 34.52 -5.79
N LEU A 83 16.20 34.60 -5.49
CA LEU A 83 17.18 33.55 -5.75
C LEU A 83 16.80 32.30 -4.97
N LYS A 84 16.10 31.37 -5.64
CA LYS A 84 15.96 29.99 -5.14
C LYS A 84 17.23 29.24 -5.54
N VAL A 85 18.06 28.94 -4.57
CA VAL A 85 19.19 28.00 -4.70
C VAL A 85 18.59 26.65 -5.11
N LYS A 86 18.72 26.30 -6.40
CA LYS A 86 18.46 24.95 -6.89
C LYS A 86 19.57 24.05 -6.32
N SER A 87 19.22 23.15 -5.41
CA SER A 87 19.99 21.94 -5.21
C SER A 87 19.72 21.05 -6.42
N ASP A 88 20.65 21.03 -7.38
CA ASP A 88 20.63 20.13 -8.55
C ASP A 88 20.90 18.67 -8.10
N VAL A 89 19.95 18.08 -7.38
CA VAL A 89 19.81 16.62 -7.32
C VAL A 89 18.71 16.29 -8.33
N PRO A 90 19.00 15.59 -9.43
CA PRO A 90 17.92 15.14 -10.31
C PRO A 90 16.98 14.25 -9.50
N GLU A 91 15.73 14.67 -9.35
CA GLU A 91 14.67 13.82 -8.80
C GLU A 91 14.54 12.61 -9.75
N GLU A 92 15.13 11.47 -9.37
CA GLU A 92 14.93 10.21 -10.08
C GLU A 92 13.46 9.83 -9.96
N GLN A 93 12.72 9.98 -11.06
CA GLN A 93 11.31 9.63 -11.11
C GLN A 93 11.15 8.11 -11.01
N GLU A 94 10.42 7.65 -10.00
CA GLU A 94 10.09 6.24 -9.82
C GLU A 94 9.19 5.70 -10.96
N PRO A 95 9.29 4.42 -11.32
CA PRO A 95 8.46 3.83 -12.36
C PRO A 95 6.97 3.82 -11.99
N LEU A 96 6.10 3.97 -12.99
CA LEU A 96 4.64 4.00 -12.79
C LEU A 96 4.11 2.73 -12.10
N ALA A 97 4.61 1.56 -12.48
CA ALA A 97 4.19 0.29 -11.90
C ALA A 97 4.47 0.23 -10.39
N LEU A 98 5.65 0.70 -9.97
CA LEU A 98 6.02 0.81 -8.56
C LEU A 98 5.05 1.72 -7.82
N LEU A 99 4.80 2.91 -8.37
CA LEU A 99 3.89 3.90 -7.77
C LEU A 99 2.46 3.35 -7.61
N VAL A 100 1.95 2.60 -8.59
CA VAL A 100 0.60 2.00 -8.54
C VAL A 100 0.50 0.97 -7.40
N VAL A 101 1.48 0.06 -7.30
CA VAL A 101 1.49 -0.98 -6.25
C VAL A 101 1.64 -0.34 -4.87
N HIS A 102 2.62 0.55 -4.69
CA HIS A 102 2.86 1.23 -3.42
C HIS A 102 1.67 2.09 -3.00
N ALA A 103 1.07 2.84 -3.94
CA ALA A 103 -0.12 3.63 -3.64
C ALA A 103 -1.30 2.74 -3.22
N ALA A 104 -1.53 1.61 -3.90
CA ALA A 104 -2.59 0.67 -3.53
C ALA A 104 -2.37 0.11 -2.11
N MET A 105 -1.14 -0.31 -1.78
CA MET A 105 -0.80 -0.83 -0.46
C MET A 105 -0.88 0.22 0.66
N HIS A 106 -0.53 1.49 0.38
CA HIS A 106 -0.80 2.59 1.31
C HIS A 106 -2.30 2.84 1.49
N MET A 107 -3.07 2.84 0.39
CA MET A 107 -4.52 3.05 0.43
C MET A 107 -5.25 1.97 1.25
N LEU A 108 -4.71 0.77 1.39
CA LEU A 108 -5.27 -0.31 2.24
C LEU A 108 -5.25 0.01 3.74
N PHE A 109 -4.45 1.00 4.16
CA PHE A 109 -4.31 1.43 5.56
C PHE A 109 -4.45 2.96 5.73
N LEU A 110 -5.13 3.60 4.78
CA LEU A 110 -5.35 5.05 4.80
C LEU A 110 -6.44 5.41 5.83
N PRO A 111 -6.15 6.27 6.82
CA PRO A 111 -7.12 6.68 7.83
C PRO A 111 -8.38 7.27 7.22
N GLN A 112 -9.52 6.95 7.82
CA GLN A 112 -10.87 7.28 7.37
C GLN A 112 -11.30 6.71 6.01
N PHE A 113 -10.40 6.10 5.25
CA PHE A 113 -10.69 5.50 3.95
C PHE A 113 -10.81 3.98 4.05
N THR A 114 -9.85 3.32 4.69
CA THR A 114 -9.80 1.85 4.87
C THR A 114 -9.56 1.41 6.31
N CYS A 115 -9.14 2.32 7.19
CA CYS A 115 -8.96 2.10 8.62
C CYS A 115 -9.50 3.30 9.41
N ASP A 116 -9.80 3.11 10.70
CA ASP A 116 -10.09 4.24 11.58
C ASP A 116 -8.79 5.01 11.91
N TYR A 117 -8.93 6.16 12.56
CA TYR A 117 -7.77 6.89 13.06
C TYR A 117 -7.01 6.03 14.06
N TYR A 118 -5.69 6.00 13.93
CA TYR A 118 -4.81 5.40 14.92
C TYR A 118 -4.02 6.52 15.60
N GLU A 119 -4.01 6.51 16.93
CA GLU A 119 -3.05 7.27 17.72
C GLU A 119 -1.83 6.38 17.90
N ASP A 120 -0.64 6.84 17.50
CA ASP A 120 0.58 6.10 17.81
C ASP A 120 0.79 6.07 19.32
N ALA A 121 0.67 4.89 19.93
CA ALA A 121 0.85 4.70 21.36
C ALA A 121 2.29 5.01 21.81
N SER A 122 3.26 5.08 20.90
CA SER A 122 4.63 5.53 21.20
C SER A 122 4.68 7.00 21.66
N LEU A 123 3.69 7.81 21.29
CA LEU A 123 3.58 9.23 21.66
C LEU A 123 2.85 9.44 23.01
N LYS A 124 2.27 8.40 23.60
CA LYS A 124 1.51 8.48 24.88
C LYS A 124 2.38 8.39 26.13
N GLY A 125 3.70 8.50 25.99
CA GLY A 125 4.65 8.47 27.12
C GLY A 125 4.41 9.52 28.21
N ASP A 126 3.78 10.66 27.90
CA ASP A 126 3.77 11.81 28.83
C ASP A 126 2.39 12.41 29.16
N ALA A 127 1.28 11.87 28.66
CA ALA A 127 -0.04 12.54 28.79
C ALA A 127 -1.14 11.65 29.37
N ALA A 128 -0.87 11.02 30.52
CA ALA A 128 -1.95 10.48 31.37
C ALA A 128 -2.53 11.59 32.27
N SER A 129 -3.49 12.38 31.76
CA SER A 129 -4.57 12.93 32.60
C SER A 129 -5.67 13.62 31.78
N ASN A 130 -6.91 13.27 32.14
CA ASN A 130 -8.17 13.97 31.91
C ASN A 130 -9.03 13.64 30.68
N ASN A 131 -10.12 12.95 31.02
CA ASN A 131 -11.42 12.93 30.36
C ASN A 131 -11.88 14.34 29.92
N ASN A 132 -12.32 14.47 28.67
CA ASN A 132 -13.73 14.75 28.36
C ASN A 132 -13.97 14.83 26.84
N SER A 133 -15.07 14.22 26.43
CA SER A 133 -15.71 14.34 25.13
C SER A 133 -16.08 15.79 24.80
N ALA A 134 -15.51 16.35 23.73
CA ALA A 134 -16.10 17.44 22.97
C ALA A 134 -15.44 17.54 21.59
N ALA A 135 -16.20 17.22 20.55
CA ALA A 135 -15.85 17.45 19.16
C ALA A 135 -15.55 18.94 18.94
N ARG A 136 -14.29 19.27 18.62
CA ARG A 136 -13.87 20.57 18.12
C ARG A 136 -13.22 20.36 16.76
N GLN A 137 -13.83 20.92 15.72
CA GLN A 137 -13.16 21.16 14.43
C GLN A 137 -11.93 22.02 14.70
N ARG A 138 -10.74 21.41 14.61
CA ARG A 138 -9.45 22.06 14.81
C ARG A 138 -8.85 22.33 13.44
N VAL A 139 -8.42 23.58 13.21
CA VAL A 139 -7.62 23.95 12.04
C VAL A 139 -6.24 23.35 12.25
N GLU A 140 -5.84 22.45 11.35
CA GLU A 140 -4.62 21.66 11.47
C GLU A 140 -3.37 22.52 11.39
N THR A 141 -2.51 22.37 12.40
CA THR A 141 -1.22 23.08 12.51
C THR A 141 -0.15 22.44 11.64
N LYS A 142 0.92 23.17 11.33
CA LYS A 142 2.07 22.64 10.56
C LYS A 142 2.71 21.43 11.25
N GLU A 143 2.73 21.41 12.58
CA GLU A 143 3.20 20.26 13.37
C GLU A 143 2.28 19.03 13.25
N GLU A 144 0.95 19.19 13.12
CA GLU A 144 0.04 18.07 12.82
C GLU A 144 0.22 17.52 11.39
N LYS A 145 0.67 18.35 10.44
CA LYS A 145 1.08 17.89 9.10
C LYS A 145 2.40 17.13 9.11
N ASP A 146 3.34 17.58 9.94
CA ASP A 146 4.62 16.91 10.11
C ASP A 146 4.46 15.57 10.88
N LEU A 147 3.53 15.49 11.85
CA LEU A 147 3.12 14.24 12.52
C LEU A 147 2.36 13.28 11.59
N LYS A 148 1.58 13.79 10.63
CA LYS A 148 0.99 12.95 9.55
C LYS A 148 2.05 12.48 8.56
N ALA A 149 3.13 13.23 8.36
CA ALA A 149 4.27 12.79 7.56
C ALA A 149 5.09 11.70 8.30
N GLU A 150 5.04 11.65 9.64
CA GLU A 150 5.58 10.56 10.46
C GLU A 150 4.73 9.27 10.41
N ALA A 151 3.54 9.30 9.79
CA ALA A 151 2.63 8.16 9.63
C ALA A 151 3.05 7.14 8.53
N GLY A 152 4.36 7.01 8.26
CA GLY A 152 4.91 5.94 7.41
C GLY A 152 5.28 6.34 5.97
N LEU A 153 5.60 7.62 5.72
CA LEU A 153 5.96 8.13 4.37
C LEU A 153 7.40 8.66 4.24
N LYS A 154 8.32 8.28 5.14
CA LYS A 154 9.70 8.12 4.68
C LYS A 154 9.79 6.76 4.02
N LEU A 155 10.26 6.72 2.77
CA LEU A 155 10.89 5.54 2.19
C LEU A 155 11.75 4.95 3.32
N LYS A 156 11.32 3.83 3.94
CA LYS A 156 12.13 3.18 4.96
C LYS A 156 13.30 2.62 4.17
N ARG A 157 14.34 3.43 3.99
CA ARG A 157 15.66 2.90 3.69
C ARG A 157 15.91 1.95 4.85
N VAL A 158 15.87 0.66 4.54
CA VAL A 158 15.95 -0.41 5.52
C VAL A 158 17.39 -0.38 6.07
N GLU A 159 17.67 0.53 7.00
CA GLU A 159 19.05 0.76 7.48
C GLU A 159 19.58 -0.40 8.32
N TRP A 160 18.69 -1.20 8.91
CA TRP A 160 19.03 -2.36 9.74
C TRP A 160 18.36 -3.67 9.29
N GLY A 161 17.12 -3.60 8.83
CA GLY A 161 16.38 -4.80 8.45
C GLY A 161 14.87 -4.57 8.40
N VAL A 162 14.16 -5.57 7.90
CA VAL A 162 12.70 -5.57 7.77
C VAL A 162 12.11 -6.12 9.07
N SER A 163 11.39 -5.28 9.82
CA SER A 163 10.62 -5.73 10.99
C SER A 163 9.70 -6.88 10.60
N LEU A 164 9.52 -7.85 11.51
CA LEU A 164 8.55 -8.93 11.34
C LEU A 164 7.27 -8.70 12.15
N VAL A 165 7.20 -7.61 12.91
CA VAL A 165 6.04 -7.25 13.73
C VAL A 165 5.25 -6.13 13.03
N PRO A 166 3.91 -6.24 12.95
CA PRO A 166 3.08 -5.20 12.37
C PRO A 166 3.11 -3.93 13.23
N THR A 167 3.34 -2.78 12.61
CA THR A 167 3.44 -1.49 13.30
C THR A 167 2.75 -0.38 12.49
N PRO A 168 1.77 0.34 13.07
CA PRO A 168 1.10 0.04 14.33
C PRO A 168 0.20 -1.20 14.21
N THR A 169 -0.02 -1.94 15.30
CA THR A 169 -0.93 -3.10 15.34
C THR A 169 -2.40 -2.68 15.14
N SER A 170 -2.76 -1.46 15.53
CA SER A 170 -4.14 -0.93 15.52
C SER A 170 -4.74 -0.74 14.12
N ILE A 171 -3.93 -0.75 13.06
CA ILE A 171 -4.44 -0.66 11.68
C ILE A 171 -4.72 -2.01 11.04
N VAL A 172 -4.36 -3.11 11.71
CA VAL A 172 -4.68 -4.47 11.24
C VAL A 172 -6.19 -4.69 11.30
N TRP A 173 -6.75 -5.30 10.25
CA TRP A 173 -8.22 -5.34 10.09
C TRP A 173 -8.93 -6.31 11.03
N ALA A 174 -8.27 -7.37 11.49
CA ALA A 174 -8.85 -8.38 12.37
C ALA A 174 -7.78 -8.96 13.31
N PRO A 175 -8.15 -9.31 14.55
CA PRO A 175 -7.24 -9.99 15.46
C PRO A 175 -7.09 -11.45 15.04
N GLY A 176 -6.03 -12.10 15.48
CA GLY A 176 -5.75 -13.50 15.17
C GLY A 176 -4.29 -13.83 15.38
N ALA A 177 -3.70 -14.51 14.40
CA ALA A 177 -2.28 -14.84 14.42
C ALA A 177 -1.43 -13.56 14.51
N GLY A 178 -0.47 -13.54 15.42
CA GLY A 178 0.48 -12.44 15.64
C GLY A 178 -0.09 -11.08 16.07
N VAL A 179 -1.41 -10.93 16.18
CA VAL A 179 -2.07 -9.68 16.57
C VAL A 179 -3.28 -9.98 17.44
N THR A 180 -3.22 -9.61 18.71
CA THR A 180 -4.33 -9.81 19.66
C THR A 180 -5.37 -8.70 19.59
N ALA A 181 -6.60 -9.00 20.00
CA ALA A 181 -7.67 -7.98 20.06
C ALA A 181 -7.31 -6.81 20.99
N SER A 182 -6.57 -7.07 22.08
CA SER A 182 -6.08 -6.04 22.99
C SER A 182 -5.10 -5.06 22.34
N GLU A 183 -4.27 -5.54 21.42
CA GLU A 183 -3.27 -4.70 20.72
C GLU A 183 -3.90 -3.83 19.63
N MET A 184 -5.12 -4.16 19.15
CA MET A 184 -5.81 -3.37 18.14
C MET A 184 -6.67 -2.24 18.72
N GLY A 185 -7.02 -2.32 20.01
CA GLY A 185 -7.87 -1.34 20.68
C GLY A 185 -9.37 -1.58 20.48
N PHE A 186 -10.18 -0.52 20.65
CA PHE A 186 -11.63 -0.63 20.82
C PHE A 186 -12.40 -1.00 19.54
N ASP A 187 -11.86 -0.69 18.35
CA ASP A 187 -12.53 -0.90 17.06
C ASP A 187 -12.03 -2.14 16.30
N ALA A 188 -11.61 -3.16 17.06
CA ALA A 188 -11.16 -4.43 16.50
C ALA A 188 -12.22 -5.05 15.57
N SER A 189 -11.84 -5.34 14.32
CA SER A 189 -12.72 -5.95 13.30
C SER A 189 -13.86 -5.06 12.77
N THR A 190 -13.65 -3.75 12.69
CA THR A 190 -14.59 -2.85 12.00
C THR A 190 -14.84 -3.29 10.54
N ARG A 191 -16.12 -3.43 10.18
CA ARG A 191 -16.60 -3.77 8.83
C ARG A 191 -16.97 -2.54 7.99
N LYS A 192 -16.89 -1.35 8.59
CA LYS A 192 -17.24 -0.05 8.00
C LYS A 192 -16.55 0.18 6.66
N TYR A 193 -15.32 -0.31 6.53
CA TYR A 193 -14.44 -0.05 5.40
C TYR A 193 -14.33 -1.19 4.39
N ASP A 194 -15.06 -2.29 4.59
CA ASP A 194 -14.91 -3.49 3.76
C ASP A 194 -15.09 -3.20 2.27
N LYS A 195 -16.05 -2.32 1.91
CA LYS A 195 -16.26 -1.92 0.52
C LYS A 195 -15.03 -1.26 -0.10
N ASN A 196 -14.37 -0.36 0.63
CA ASN A 196 -13.17 0.33 0.12
C ASN A 196 -11.98 -0.61 0.06
N ARG A 197 -11.78 -1.43 1.11
CA ARG A 197 -10.74 -2.48 1.15
C ARG A 197 -10.87 -3.41 -0.06
N ILE A 198 -12.10 -3.84 -0.38
CA ILE A 198 -12.38 -4.69 -1.55
C ILE A 198 -11.97 -4.01 -2.87
N GLU A 199 -12.32 -2.74 -3.09
CA GLU A 199 -11.95 -2.07 -4.34
C GLU A 199 -10.44 -1.94 -4.49
N VAL A 200 -9.72 -1.60 -3.40
CA VAL A 200 -8.26 -1.46 -3.43
C VAL A 200 -7.56 -2.82 -3.57
N LEU A 201 -8.06 -3.87 -2.92
CA LEU A 201 -7.53 -5.23 -3.09
C LEU A 201 -7.74 -5.76 -4.51
N ARG A 202 -8.85 -5.39 -5.19
CA ARG A 202 -9.03 -5.73 -6.60
C ARG A 202 -7.98 -5.05 -7.47
N LEU A 203 -7.65 -3.79 -7.21
CA LEU A 203 -6.57 -3.11 -7.92
C LEU A 203 -5.24 -3.82 -7.70
N LEU A 204 -4.90 -4.18 -6.45
CA LEU A 204 -3.66 -4.89 -6.14
C LEU A 204 -3.61 -6.26 -6.84
N LEU A 205 -4.72 -7.00 -6.85
CA LEU A 205 -4.83 -8.28 -7.56
C LEU A 205 -4.67 -8.10 -9.07
N SER A 206 -5.31 -7.09 -9.67
CA SER A 206 -5.18 -6.75 -11.09
C SER A 206 -3.76 -6.30 -11.46
N ALA A 207 -3.04 -5.61 -10.56
CA ALA A 207 -1.65 -5.25 -10.79
C ALA A 207 -0.72 -6.46 -10.77
N CYS A 208 -1.10 -7.53 -10.06
CA CYS A 208 -0.30 -8.75 -9.93
C CYS A 208 -0.78 -9.89 -10.87
N CYS A 209 -1.56 -9.58 -11.91
CA CYS A 209 -2.26 -10.60 -12.69
C CYS A 209 -1.44 -11.23 -13.84
N ASP A 210 -0.18 -10.83 -14.04
CA ASP A 210 0.73 -11.37 -15.07
C ASP A 210 0.72 -12.91 -15.14
N PRO A 211 0.73 -13.67 -14.01
CA PRO A 211 0.70 -15.13 -14.04
C PRO A 211 -0.51 -15.72 -14.80
N LEU A 212 -1.62 -14.99 -14.93
CA LEU A 212 -2.81 -15.45 -15.65
C LEU A 212 -2.60 -15.53 -17.16
N PHE A 213 -1.60 -14.82 -17.69
CA PHE A 213 -1.31 -14.73 -19.12
C PHE A 213 -0.15 -15.63 -19.56
N ALA A 214 0.31 -16.53 -18.68
CA ALA A 214 1.32 -17.52 -19.00
C ALA A 214 0.74 -18.94 -18.83
N PRO A 215 1.06 -19.88 -19.74
CA PRO A 215 0.71 -21.28 -19.54
C PRO A 215 1.52 -21.85 -18.36
N ALA A 216 0.98 -22.90 -17.71
CA ALA A 216 1.52 -23.41 -16.45
C ALA A 216 2.96 -23.94 -16.55
N ASP A 217 3.39 -24.41 -17.72
CA ASP A 217 4.73 -24.90 -18.01
C ASP A 217 5.76 -23.79 -18.26
N GLU A 218 5.30 -22.58 -18.60
CA GLU A 218 6.14 -21.38 -18.75
C GLU A 218 6.10 -20.47 -17.52
N TYR A 219 5.36 -20.85 -16.48
CA TYR A 219 5.22 -20.05 -15.27
C TYR A 219 6.56 -19.90 -14.55
N ASN A 220 6.96 -18.64 -14.33
CA ASN A 220 8.17 -18.30 -13.59
C ASN A 220 7.81 -17.38 -12.41
N PRO A 221 7.96 -17.85 -11.15
CA PRO A 221 7.62 -17.09 -9.95
C PRO A 221 8.54 -15.87 -9.71
N LEU A 222 9.60 -15.71 -10.51
CA LEU A 222 10.50 -14.56 -10.47
C LEU A 222 10.27 -13.57 -11.63
N ALA A 223 9.38 -13.88 -12.57
CA ALA A 223 9.20 -13.07 -13.78
C ALA A 223 8.34 -11.82 -13.55
N SER A 224 7.35 -11.87 -12.67
CA SER A 224 6.47 -10.72 -12.44
C SER A 224 7.17 -9.65 -11.60
N ARG A 225 7.55 -8.56 -12.26
CA ARG A 225 8.12 -7.36 -11.61
C ARG A 225 7.09 -6.69 -10.68
N TRP A 226 5.80 -6.77 -11.02
CA TRP A 226 4.70 -6.25 -10.18
C TRP A 226 4.60 -6.99 -8.84
N LEU A 227 4.63 -8.33 -8.89
CA LEU A 227 4.67 -9.15 -7.68
C LEU A 227 5.97 -8.98 -6.89
N ALA A 228 7.10 -8.78 -7.57
CA ALA A 228 8.36 -8.49 -6.90
C ALA A 228 8.28 -7.19 -6.09
N VAL A 229 7.67 -6.13 -6.63
CA VAL A 229 7.41 -4.88 -5.89
C VAL A 229 6.46 -5.11 -4.72
N ALA A 230 5.33 -5.80 -4.95
CA ALA A 230 4.31 -6.00 -3.92
C ALA A 230 4.79 -6.82 -2.71
N THR A 231 5.84 -7.63 -2.89
CA THR A 231 6.38 -8.56 -1.88
C THR A 231 7.77 -8.18 -1.37
N ALA A 232 8.30 -7.06 -1.86
CA ALA A 232 9.61 -6.56 -1.47
C ALA A 232 9.69 -6.22 0.02
N ALA A 233 10.92 -6.13 0.51
CA ALA A 233 11.27 -5.73 1.86
C ALA A 233 10.73 -4.35 2.28
N ASP A 234 10.65 -3.44 1.32
CA ASP A 234 10.23 -2.05 1.45
C ASP A 234 8.77 -1.83 1.02
N ALA A 235 8.04 -2.89 0.67
CA ALA A 235 6.65 -2.81 0.27
C ALA A 235 5.81 -2.16 1.40
N PRO A 236 5.13 -1.03 1.13
CA PRO A 236 4.53 -0.23 2.18
C PRO A 236 3.40 -0.98 2.88
N ASN A 237 3.39 -0.96 4.20
CA ASN A 237 2.42 -1.69 5.03
C ASN A 237 2.36 -3.21 4.73
N GLY A 238 3.37 -3.82 4.09
CA GLY A 238 3.33 -5.22 3.69
C GLY A 238 3.07 -6.18 4.86
N ILE A 239 3.66 -5.90 6.03
CA ILE A 239 3.46 -6.68 7.27
C ILE A 239 2.01 -6.56 7.76
N CYS A 240 1.49 -5.33 7.84
CA CYS A 240 0.10 -5.10 8.26
C CYS A 240 -0.89 -5.73 7.26
N LEU A 241 -0.56 -5.72 5.96
CA LEU A 241 -1.34 -6.38 4.92
C LEU A 241 -1.37 -7.89 5.13
N PHE A 242 -0.23 -8.53 5.34
CA PHE A 242 -0.16 -9.97 5.60
C PHE A 242 -1.09 -10.38 6.75
N TYR A 243 -0.94 -9.75 7.92
CA TYR A 243 -1.77 -10.07 9.09
C TYR A 243 -3.24 -9.74 8.88
N SER A 244 -3.55 -8.65 8.18
CA SER A 244 -4.93 -8.28 7.86
C SER A 244 -5.63 -9.30 6.96
N LEU A 245 -4.95 -9.76 5.90
CA LEU A 245 -5.49 -10.78 5.00
C LEU A 245 -5.67 -12.12 5.72
N LEU A 246 -4.62 -12.58 6.40
CA LEU A 246 -4.59 -13.84 7.12
C LEU A 246 -5.66 -13.91 8.21
N ASN A 247 -5.72 -12.91 9.09
CA ASN A 247 -6.68 -12.92 10.19
C ASN A 247 -8.12 -12.75 9.70
N THR A 248 -8.35 -12.03 8.61
CA THR A 248 -9.68 -11.96 7.97
C THR A 248 -10.14 -13.35 7.49
N ILE A 249 -9.22 -14.15 6.94
CA ILE A 249 -9.52 -15.53 6.49
C ILE A 249 -9.76 -16.45 7.70
N LEU A 250 -8.86 -16.42 8.69
CA LEU A 250 -8.91 -17.35 9.83
C LEU A 250 -10.06 -17.10 10.79
N THR A 251 -10.50 -15.84 10.94
CA THR A 251 -11.62 -15.48 11.84
C THR A 251 -12.99 -15.60 11.18
N TYR A 252 -13.05 -15.92 9.89
CA TYR A 252 -14.32 -16.08 9.19
C TYR A 252 -15.06 -17.35 9.65
N ASP A 253 -16.22 -17.17 10.28
CA ASP A 253 -17.14 -18.27 10.62
C ASP A 253 -18.32 -18.31 9.63
N PRO A 254 -18.39 -19.29 8.71
CA PRO A 254 -19.50 -19.43 7.78
C PRO A 254 -20.83 -19.81 8.47
N ARG A 255 -20.83 -20.29 9.71
CA ARG A 255 -22.04 -20.71 10.45
C ARG A 255 -22.73 -19.55 11.16
N ALA A 256 -21.98 -18.51 11.52
CA ALA A 256 -22.52 -17.25 12.05
C ALA A 256 -23.50 -16.56 11.07
N MET A 257 -23.51 -16.99 9.79
CA MET A 257 -24.33 -16.45 8.70
C MET A 257 -25.85 -16.63 8.86
N THR A 258 -26.32 -17.58 9.67
CA THR A 258 -27.73 -17.99 9.67
C THR A 258 -28.66 -17.20 10.60
N ALA A 259 -28.15 -16.34 11.49
CA ALA A 259 -28.97 -15.76 12.57
C ALA A 259 -29.29 -14.26 12.46
N SER A 260 -28.55 -13.43 11.71
CA SER A 260 -28.75 -11.97 11.73
C SER A 260 -28.21 -11.19 10.51
N ALA A 261 -28.38 -11.68 9.29
CA ALA A 261 -27.74 -11.05 8.11
C ALA A 261 -28.36 -9.69 7.74
N GLY A 262 -27.58 -8.61 7.90
CA GLY A 262 -27.82 -7.28 7.32
C GLY A 262 -27.08 -7.09 5.97
N PHE A 263 -27.36 -5.99 5.26
CA PHE A 263 -26.77 -5.68 3.93
C PHE A 263 -25.22 -5.59 3.90
N SER A 264 -24.55 -5.41 5.03
CA SER A 264 -23.08 -5.34 5.09
C SER A 264 -22.40 -6.72 5.02
N GLU A 265 -23.14 -7.81 5.24
CA GLU A 265 -22.57 -9.15 5.37
C GLU A 265 -22.01 -9.68 4.05
N GLY A 266 -22.66 -9.34 2.92
CA GLY A 266 -22.20 -9.73 1.59
C GLY A 266 -20.88 -9.07 1.17
N ALA A 267 -20.59 -7.88 1.70
CA ALA A 267 -19.28 -7.25 1.50
C ALA A 267 -18.19 -8.02 2.27
N HIS A 268 -18.47 -8.41 3.52
CA HIS A 268 -17.50 -9.11 4.34
C HIS A 268 -17.10 -10.47 3.76
N VAL A 269 -18.07 -11.28 3.29
CA VAL A 269 -17.77 -12.54 2.58
C VAL A 269 -16.86 -12.30 1.39
N LYS A 270 -17.15 -11.26 0.60
CA LYS A 270 -16.32 -10.89 -0.55
C LYS A 270 -14.93 -10.41 -0.16
N LEU A 271 -14.78 -9.72 0.98
CA LEU A 271 -13.49 -9.35 1.52
C LEU A 271 -12.69 -10.59 1.92
N VAL A 272 -13.32 -11.59 2.54
CA VAL A 272 -12.68 -12.86 2.91
C VAL A 272 -12.19 -13.61 1.67
N GLU A 273 -13.05 -13.77 0.65
CA GLU A 273 -12.69 -14.41 -0.62
C GLU A 273 -11.51 -13.71 -1.30
N LEU A 274 -11.58 -12.38 -1.39
CA LEU A 274 -10.52 -11.59 -2.01
C LEU A 274 -9.24 -11.59 -1.18
N SER A 275 -9.34 -11.65 0.15
CA SER A 275 -8.18 -11.77 1.04
C SER A 275 -7.43 -13.07 0.80
N ALA A 276 -8.15 -14.18 0.61
CA ALA A 276 -7.56 -15.47 0.27
C ALA A 276 -6.86 -15.41 -1.11
N GLN A 277 -7.51 -14.84 -2.13
CA GLN A 277 -6.92 -14.70 -3.46
C GLN A 277 -5.64 -13.86 -3.45
N VAL A 278 -5.68 -12.70 -2.80
CA VAL A 278 -4.52 -11.79 -2.70
C VAL A 278 -3.41 -12.41 -1.85
N LEU A 279 -3.73 -13.08 -0.74
CA LEU A 279 -2.72 -13.76 0.05
C LEU A 279 -2.02 -14.87 -0.76
N CYS A 280 -2.79 -15.69 -1.49
CA CYS A 280 -2.21 -16.73 -2.35
C CYS A 280 -1.26 -16.16 -3.40
N ILE A 281 -1.64 -15.08 -4.10
CA ILE A 281 -0.79 -14.52 -5.16
C ILE A 281 0.47 -13.85 -4.61
N LEU A 282 0.38 -13.16 -3.47
CA LEU A 282 1.54 -12.56 -2.79
C LEU A 282 2.48 -13.62 -2.21
N LEU A 283 1.98 -14.82 -1.95
CA LEU A 283 2.79 -15.96 -1.55
C LEU A 283 3.39 -16.72 -2.73
N ASP A 284 2.99 -16.45 -3.97
CA ASP A 284 3.38 -17.30 -5.11
C ASP A 284 4.76 -16.94 -5.67
N CYS A 285 5.13 -15.66 -5.66
CA CYS A 285 6.41 -15.20 -6.17
C CYS A 285 7.60 -15.44 -5.21
N GLY A 286 8.81 -15.30 -5.74
CA GLY A 286 10.06 -15.34 -4.98
C GLY A 286 10.69 -16.73 -4.87
N LEU A 287 11.89 -16.76 -4.28
CA LEU A 287 12.64 -17.98 -4.02
C LEU A 287 12.24 -18.57 -2.66
N PRO A 288 12.29 -19.91 -2.50
CA PRO A 288 12.11 -20.51 -1.19
C PRO A 288 13.24 -20.06 -0.25
N GLY A 289 12.86 -19.57 0.93
CA GLY A 289 13.81 -19.10 1.94
C GLY A 289 13.13 -18.89 3.28
N ARG A 290 13.88 -19.14 4.36
CA ARG A 290 13.45 -18.87 5.74
C ARG A 290 14.60 -18.14 6.45
N PRO A 291 14.80 -16.85 6.17
CA PRO A 291 15.94 -16.11 6.73
C PRO A 291 15.77 -15.97 8.24
N ASP A 292 16.69 -16.49 9.05
CA ASP A 292 16.55 -16.48 10.51
C ASP A 292 16.41 -15.05 11.06
N PRO A 293 15.45 -14.80 11.96
CA PRO A 293 15.24 -13.46 12.49
C PRO A 293 16.37 -13.10 13.44
N VAL A 294 16.83 -11.86 13.36
CA VAL A 294 17.72 -11.24 14.34
C VAL A 294 16.92 -10.25 15.19
N ILE A 295 17.43 -9.92 16.37
CA ILE A 295 16.82 -8.91 17.23
C ILE A 295 17.46 -7.56 16.91
N ASP A 296 16.64 -6.57 16.56
CA ASP A 296 17.11 -5.22 16.31
C ASP A 296 17.43 -4.45 17.61
N GLN A 297 17.88 -3.20 17.47
CA GLN A 297 18.22 -2.35 18.62
C GLN A 297 17.02 -2.01 19.52
N THR A 298 15.80 -2.15 18.99
CA THR A 298 14.54 -1.91 19.72
C THR A 298 14.01 -3.17 20.40
N GLY A 299 14.69 -4.32 20.23
CA GLY A 299 14.28 -5.60 20.78
C GLY A 299 13.25 -6.34 19.93
N LEU A 300 12.98 -5.90 18.71
CA LEU A 300 12.01 -6.51 17.81
C LEU A 300 12.68 -7.49 16.82
N PRO A 301 12.00 -8.58 16.44
CA PRO A 301 12.52 -9.49 15.44
C PRO A 301 12.48 -8.84 14.05
N CYS A 302 13.60 -8.88 13.33
CA CYS A 302 13.73 -8.37 11.98
C CYS A 302 14.57 -9.31 11.10
N VAL A 303 14.48 -9.12 9.78
CA VAL A 303 15.40 -9.74 8.81
C VAL A 303 16.40 -8.70 8.35
N GLU A 304 17.69 -8.99 8.50
CA GLU A 304 18.77 -8.08 8.12
C GLU A 304 18.65 -7.62 6.66
N PHE A 305 19.02 -6.35 6.43
CA PHE A 305 18.97 -5.73 5.11
C PHE A 305 19.65 -6.56 4.02
N GLU A 306 20.86 -7.05 4.27
CA GLU A 306 21.62 -7.84 3.29
C GLU A 306 20.87 -9.09 2.82
N THR A 307 20.03 -9.66 3.68
CA THR A 307 19.21 -10.82 3.34
C THR A 307 17.91 -10.41 2.68
N ALA A 308 17.27 -9.34 3.17
CA ALA A 308 16.03 -8.80 2.61
C ALA A 308 16.19 -8.18 1.21
N SER A 309 17.39 -7.71 0.86
CA SER A 309 17.71 -7.13 -0.46
C SER A 309 18.09 -8.16 -1.52
N LYS A 310 18.17 -9.45 -1.18
CA LYS A 310 18.50 -10.49 -2.17
C LYS A 310 17.36 -10.67 -3.15
N GLY A 311 17.70 -10.85 -4.43
CA GLY A 311 16.73 -11.17 -5.47
C GLY A 311 15.90 -12.40 -5.09
N GLY A 312 14.58 -12.31 -5.26
CA GLY A 312 13.65 -13.38 -4.87
C GLY A 312 13.26 -13.40 -3.40
N PHE A 313 13.68 -12.42 -2.58
CA PHE A 313 13.11 -12.23 -1.25
C PHE A 313 11.60 -11.98 -1.34
N ASN A 314 10.83 -12.58 -0.42
CA ASN A 314 9.39 -12.38 -0.31
C ASN A 314 9.02 -12.19 1.16
N LEU A 315 8.53 -10.99 1.49
CA LEU A 315 8.11 -10.60 2.83
C LEU A 315 6.98 -11.50 3.37
N PHE A 316 5.98 -11.80 2.54
CA PHE A 316 4.80 -12.59 2.93
C PHE A 316 5.17 -14.05 3.22
N ARG A 317 6.06 -14.66 2.43
CA ARG A 317 6.60 -16.01 2.73
C ARG A 317 7.41 -16.01 4.03
N THR A 318 8.19 -14.96 4.26
CA THR A 318 9.00 -14.79 5.47
C THR A 318 8.14 -14.71 6.73
N LEU A 319 7.01 -13.99 6.66
CA LEU A 319 6.03 -13.87 7.75
C LEU A 319 5.27 -15.19 7.95
N LEU A 320 4.82 -15.83 6.86
CA LEU A 320 4.08 -17.09 6.93
C LEU A 320 4.91 -18.22 7.57
N ALA A 321 6.20 -18.30 7.28
CA ALA A 321 7.12 -19.28 7.87
C ALA A 321 7.32 -19.13 9.39
N ARG A 322 6.72 -18.10 10.01
CA ARG A 322 6.87 -17.72 11.42
C ARG A 322 5.55 -17.56 12.16
N ILE A 323 4.45 -17.99 11.56
CA ILE A 323 3.13 -17.85 12.19
C ILE A 323 3.02 -18.60 13.53
N ASP A 324 3.81 -19.66 13.73
CA ASP A 324 3.80 -20.54 14.91
C ASP A 324 4.98 -20.33 15.88
N SER A 325 5.90 -19.40 15.58
CA SER A 325 7.16 -19.18 16.33
C SER A 325 7.13 -17.89 17.12
#